data_AF-A0A1C3E8X0-F1
#
_entry.id   AF-A0A1C3E8X0-F1
#
_cell.length_a   1.000
_cell.length_b   1.000
_cell.length_c   1.000
_cell.angle_alpha   90.00
_cell.angle_beta   90.00
_cell.angle_gamma   90.00
#
_symmetry.space_group_name_H-M   'P 1'
#
loop_
_entity.id
_entity.type
_entity.pdbx_description
1 polymer ?
#
loop_
_entity_poly.entity_id
_entity_poly.type
_entity_poly.pdbx_seq_one_letter_code
_entity_poly.pdbx_strand_id
1 'polypeptide(L)'
;MRPTLAFGPELPHFGSWQWLGADLQRGLSHEFETCSFSTEIPAADIVVIIKFLPSLETLQELRRSSRIVFCPVDIYFSDIEIQQDAQRLKQCHAIVTHAPTLQAYFRPFAPTFDIPHHVKYVTDLNPQRSDQGPILWVGVQANLEPLVTWLKSHKLPRELVILTDESDPAGRNRIHQQIRALQPVEVHPWTPENHLLWLDRCSAAIDIKGDDFRARHKPATKACDYLASGIPIALEPESNPAQILQQLGFRAVSPKDNSWFSPEYRQECLQFGAALREVLSLRRIAIRWAWLFHKLLSVPLQRDFL
;
A
#
# COMPACT_ATOMS: atom_id res chain seq x y z
N MET A 1 29.43 -13.69 9.53
CA MET A 1 29.02 -12.77 8.44
C MET A 1 27.52 -12.61 8.55
N ARG A 2 26.97 -11.40 8.41
CA ARG A 2 25.50 -11.22 8.45
C ARG A 2 24.93 -11.70 7.11
N PRO A 3 23.72 -12.30 7.09
CA PRO A 3 23.11 -12.66 5.81
C PRO A 3 22.87 -11.41 4.95
N THR A 4 23.00 -11.60 3.65
CA THR A 4 22.91 -10.56 2.63
C THR A 4 21.53 -10.55 1.98
N LEU A 5 20.95 -9.35 1.84
CA LEU A 5 19.65 -9.12 1.23
C LEU A 5 19.79 -8.14 0.06
N ALA A 6 19.34 -8.54 -1.12
CA ALA A 6 19.28 -7.68 -2.30
C ALA A 6 17.82 -7.29 -2.61
N PHE A 7 17.52 -6.01 -2.77
CA PHE A 7 16.17 -5.51 -3.07
C PHE A 7 16.12 -4.86 -4.45
N GLY A 8 15.13 -5.21 -5.26
CA GLY A 8 15.00 -4.61 -6.60
C GLY A 8 13.82 -5.14 -7.39
N PRO A 9 13.62 -4.65 -8.63
CA PRO A 9 14.37 -3.57 -9.24
C PRO A 9 14.13 -2.23 -8.51
N GLU A 10 15.20 -1.45 -8.36
CA GLU A 10 15.16 -0.08 -7.84
C GLU A 10 14.40 0.82 -8.82
N LEU A 11 13.25 1.30 -8.38
CA LEU A 11 12.35 2.12 -9.19
C LEU A 11 11.83 3.30 -8.34
N PRO A 12 12.63 4.36 -8.16
CA PRO A 12 12.34 5.45 -7.21
C PRO A 12 10.99 6.14 -7.40
N HIS A 13 10.48 6.18 -8.64
CA HIS A 13 9.20 6.79 -9.00
C HIS A 13 7.98 5.96 -8.61
N PHE A 14 8.16 4.71 -8.17
CA PHE A 14 7.07 3.86 -7.72
C PHE A 14 6.96 3.88 -6.20
N GLY A 15 5.76 4.12 -5.68
CA GLY A 15 5.49 4.01 -4.25
C GLY A 15 5.91 2.65 -3.67
N SER A 16 5.69 1.55 -4.40
CA SER A 16 6.12 0.22 -3.95
C SER A 16 7.62 0.13 -3.61
N TRP A 17 8.49 0.84 -4.33
CA TRP A 17 9.92 0.89 -4.03
C TRP A 17 10.21 1.63 -2.73
N GLN A 18 9.55 2.76 -2.50
CA GLN A 18 9.77 3.55 -1.29
C GLN A 18 9.39 2.74 -0.04
N TRP A 19 8.23 2.06 -0.06
CA TRP A 19 7.75 1.31 1.11
C TRP A 19 8.47 -0.03 1.34
N LEU A 20 8.75 -0.80 0.28
CA LEU A 20 9.31 -2.17 0.40
C LEU A 20 10.79 -2.28 0.06
N GLY A 21 11.33 -1.37 -0.73
CA GLY A 21 12.76 -1.31 -1.05
C GLY A 21 13.47 -0.44 -0.03
N ALA A 22 13.48 0.87 -0.28
CA ALA A 22 14.27 1.85 0.47
C ALA A 22 14.03 1.82 1.99
N ASP A 23 12.77 1.91 2.44
CA ASP A 23 12.49 1.96 3.88
C ASP A 23 12.77 0.64 4.59
N LEU A 24 12.44 -0.49 3.94
CA LEU A 24 12.64 -1.81 4.53
C LEU A 24 14.13 -2.16 4.62
N GLN A 25 14.93 -1.83 3.60
CA GLN A 25 16.39 -1.92 3.66
C GLN A 25 16.94 -1.16 4.86
N ARG A 26 16.52 0.10 5.04
CA ARG A 26 16.92 0.92 6.20
C ARG A 26 16.52 0.23 7.52
N GLY A 27 15.28 -0.25 7.62
CA GLY A 27 14.75 -0.93 8.81
C GLY A 27 15.49 -2.22 9.17
N LEU A 28 16.04 -2.94 8.19
CA LEU A 28 16.71 -4.23 8.36
C LEU A 28 18.24 -4.15 8.45
N SER A 29 18.83 -3.00 8.13
CA SER A 29 20.30 -2.77 8.05
C SER A 29 21.10 -3.09 9.32
N HIS A 30 20.45 -3.14 10.47
CA HIS A 30 21.08 -3.52 11.74
C HIS A 30 21.33 -5.03 11.84
N GLU A 31 20.49 -5.85 11.20
CA GLU A 31 20.50 -7.31 11.31
C GLU A 31 21.06 -7.98 10.05
N PHE A 32 20.89 -7.35 8.89
CA PHE A 32 21.30 -7.87 7.59
C PHE A 32 22.24 -6.90 6.87
N GLU A 33 23.09 -7.44 6.00
CA GLU A 33 23.77 -6.63 4.99
C GLU A 33 22.80 -6.41 3.82
N THR A 34 22.53 -5.17 3.44
CA THR A 34 21.49 -4.84 2.45
C THR A 34 22.06 -4.08 1.25
N CYS A 35 21.66 -4.44 0.03
CA CYS A 35 21.95 -3.69 -1.19
C CYS A 35 20.70 -3.58 -2.08
N SER A 36 20.69 -2.61 -3.01
CA SER A 36 19.68 -2.50 -4.07
C SER A 36 20.24 -2.99 -5.41
N PHE A 37 19.36 -3.34 -6.33
CA PHE A 37 19.70 -3.62 -7.71
C PHE A 37 18.67 -3.06 -8.68
N SER A 38 19.08 -2.70 -9.89
CA SER A 38 18.19 -2.30 -10.99
C SER A 38 17.96 -3.44 -11.96
N THR A 39 18.98 -3.80 -12.75
CA THR A 39 18.92 -4.87 -13.75
C THR A 39 19.79 -6.06 -13.36
N GLU A 40 21.02 -5.82 -12.90
CA GLU A 40 21.94 -6.87 -12.49
C GLU A 40 21.68 -7.28 -11.04
N ILE A 41 21.25 -8.51 -10.82
CA ILE A 41 20.97 -9.05 -9.50
C ILE A 41 22.29 -9.51 -8.85
N PRO A 42 22.73 -8.89 -7.73
CA PRO A 42 23.96 -9.30 -7.06
C PRO A 42 23.79 -10.65 -6.36
N ALA A 43 24.91 -11.32 -6.08
CA ALA A 43 24.91 -12.47 -5.20
C ALA A 43 24.45 -12.04 -3.80
N ALA A 44 23.40 -12.70 -3.29
CA ALA A 44 22.85 -12.45 -1.96
C ALA A 44 22.18 -13.72 -1.42
N ASP A 45 22.11 -13.88 -0.10
CA ASP A 45 21.42 -15.02 0.52
C ASP A 45 19.90 -14.98 0.23
N ILE A 46 19.32 -13.76 0.19
CA ILE A 46 17.94 -13.53 -0.21
C ILE A 46 17.86 -12.38 -1.22
N VAL A 47 17.14 -12.59 -2.31
CA VAL A 47 16.73 -11.56 -3.27
C VAL A 47 15.25 -11.28 -3.13
N VAL A 48 14.93 -10.03 -2.82
CA VAL A 48 13.58 -9.49 -2.72
C VAL A 48 13.24 -8.78 -4.02
N ILE A 49 12.35 -9.39 -4.79
CA ILE A 49 11.87 -8.89 -6.08
C ILE A 49 10.57 -8.12 -5.86
N ILE A 50 10.57 -6.83 -6.18
CA ILE A 50 9.45 -5.92 -5.98
C ILE A 50 8.79 -5.64 -7.32
N LYS A 51 7.49 -5.95 -7.41
CA LYS A 51 6.60 -5.64 -8.51
C LYS A 51 6.85 -6.37 -9.83
N PHE A 52 8.06 -6.35 -10.38
CA PHE A 52 8.38 -6.91 -11.69
C PHE A 52 9.31 -8.12 -11.58
N LEU A 53 8.80 -9.31 -11.92
CA LEU A 53 9.60 -10.53 -11.97
C LEU A 53 10.55 -10.54 -13.17
N PRO A 54 11.81 -11.00 -13.00
CA PRO A 54 12.70 -11.35 -14.10
C PRO A 54 12.14 -12.45 -15.01
N SER A 55 12.92 -12.79 -16.05
CA SER A 55 12.62 -13.95 -16.90
C SER A 55 12.65 -15.26 -16.09
N LEU A 56 11.99 -16.30 -16.60
CA LEU A 56 12.01 -17.62 -15.98
C LEU A 56 13.43 -18.18 -15.85
N GLU A 57 14.27 -18.00 -16.87
CA GLU A 57 15.66 -18.45 -16.88
C GLU A 57 16.48 -17.77 -15.76
N THR A 58 16.37 -16.45 -15.62
CA THR A 58 17.03 -15.72 -14.54
C THR A 58 16.57 -16.20 -13.17
N LEU A 59 15.27 -16.44 -12.99
CA LEU A 59 14.73 -16.94 -11.72
C LEU A 59 15.21 -18.36 -11.41
N GLN A 60 15.30 -19.24 -12.40
CA GLN A 60 15.80 -20.60 -12.24
C GLN A 60 17.27 -20.62 -11.83
N GLU A 61 18.10 -19.76 -12.45
CA GLU A 61 19.50 -19.62 -12.06
C GLU A 61 19.64 -19.07 -10.64
N LEU A 62 18.92 -17.98 -10.35
CA LEU A 62 18.98 -17.34 -9.04
C LEU A 62 18.54 -18.28 -7.91
N ARG A 63 17.55 -19.14 -8.17
CA ARG A 63 17.03 -20.10 -7.19
C ARG A 63 18.08 -21.11 -6.70
N ARG A 64 19.13 -21.37 -7.49
CA ARG A 64 20.22 -22.30 -7.13
C ARG A 64 21.11 -21.78 -6.02
N SER A 65 21.25 -20.45 -5.92
CA SER A 65 22.19 -19.78 -5.02
C SER A 65 21.52 -18.89 -3.98
N SER A 66 20.28 -18.46 -4.22
CA SER A 66 19.60 -17.45 -3.41
C SER A 66 18.16 -17.84 -3.07
N ARG A 67 17.66 -17.35 -1.94
CA ARG A 67 16.21 -17.34 -1.67
C ARG A 67 15.55 -16.23 -2.46
N ILE A 68 14.37 -16.48 -2.98
CA ILE A 68 13.64 -15.52 -3.82
C ILE A 68 12.35 -15.17 -3.10
N VAL A 69 12.17 -13.89 -2.77
CA VAL A 69 10.94 -13.36 -2.19
C VAL A 69 10.31 -12.40 -3.17
N PHE A 70 9.10 -12.67 -3.62
CA PHE A 70 8.40 -11.81 -4.57
C PHE A 70 7.29 -10.99 -3.90
N CYS A 71 7.25 -9.69 -4.21
CA CYS A 71 6.26 -8.75 -3.72
C CYS A 71 5.41 -8.19 -4.89
N PRO A 72 4.27 -8.81 -5.25
CA PRO A 72 3.43 -8.40 -6.38
C PRO A 72 2.60 -7.14 -6.07
N VAL A 73 3.25 -6.00 -5.83
CA VAL A 73 2.56 -4.76 -5.48
C VAL A 73 1.95 -4.11 -6.72
N ASP A 74 0.61 -4.09 -6.79
CA ASP A 74 -0.14 -3.43 -7.85
C ASP A 74 0.40 -3.78 -9.24
N ILE A 75 0.61 -5.06 -9.56
CA ILE A 75 1.10 -5.48 -10.88
C ILE A 75 0.04 -6.20 -11.71
N TYR A 76 -0.78 -7.05 -11.10
CA TYR A 76 -1.81 -7.82 -11.79
C TYR A 76 -3.16 -7.09 -11.84
N PHE A 77 -3.84 -7.20 -12.98
CA PHE A 77 -5.18 -6.69 -13.26
C PHE A 77 -6.24 -7.79 -13.29
N SER A 78 -5.84 -9.06 -13.21
CA SER A 78 -6.74 -10.20 -13.08
C SER A 78 -6.04 -11.41 -12.47
N ASP A 79 -6.81 -12.40 -12.06
CA ASP A 79 -6.32 -13.71 -11.68
C ASP A 79 -5.72 -14.49 -12.86
N ILE A 80 -6.23 -14.29 -14.08
CA ILE A 80 -5.70 -14.88 -15.32
C ILE A 80 -4.23 -14.47 -15.53
N GLU A 81 -3.89 -13.20 -15.32
CA GLU A 81 -2.50 -12.73 -15.43
C GLU A 81 -1.59 -13.39 -14.38
N ILE A 82 -2.11 -13.64 -13.17
CA ILE A 82 -1.37 -14.39 -12.13
C ILE A 82 -1.13 -15.83 -12.60
N GLN A 83 -2.13 -16.48 -13.19
CA GLN A 83 -1.99 -17.85 -13.72
C GLN A 83 -0.98 -17.92 -14.87
N GLN A 84 -0.92 -16.90 -15.73
CA GLN A 84 0.08 -16.82 -16.81
C GLN A 84 1.51 -16.78 -16.27
N ASP A 85 1.70 -16.24 -15.06
CA ASP A 85 2.99 -16.20 -14.37
C ASP A 85 3.31 -17.44 -13.54
N ALA A 86 2.47 -18.47 -13.56
CA ALA A 86 2.60 -19.66 -12.71
C ALA A 86 4.02 -20.25 -12.67
N GLN A 87 4.69 -20.39 -13.83
CA GLN A 87 6.04 -20.95 -13.89
C GLN A 87 7.07 -20.08 -13.17
N ARG A 88 6.96 -18.75 -13.29
CA ARG A 88 7.82 -17.78 -12.61
C ARG A 88 7.53 -17.74 -11.11
N LEU A 89 6.25 -17.72 -10.73
CA LEU A 89 5.81 -17.70 -9.33
C LEU A 89 6.29 -18.95 -8.56
N LYS A 90 6.29 -20.13 -9.20
CA LYS A 90 6.83 -21.37 -8.61
C LYS A 90 8.33 -21.34 -8.32
N GLN A 91 9.08 -20.41 -8.93
CA GLN A 91 10.50 -20.22 -8.60
C GLN A 91 10.71 -19.45 -7.29
N CYS A 92 9.67 -18.81 -6.76
CA CYS A 92 9.76 -18.06 -5.51
C CYS A 92 9.85 -19.02 -4.30
N HIS A 93 10.59 -18.62 -3.28
CA HIS A 93 10.62 -19.29 -1.99
C HIS A 93 9.55 -18.74 -1.05
N ALA A 94 9.18 -17.47 -1.23
CA ALA A 94 8.02 -16.87 -0.62
C ALA A 94 7.41 -15.79 -1.54
N ILE A 95 6.12 -15.55 -1.37
CA ILE A 95 5.41 -14.41 -1.94
C ILE A 95 4.85 -13.58 -0.79
N VAL A 96 5.09 -12.27 -0.80
CA VAL A 96 4.56 -11.34 0.22
C VAL A 96 3.56 -10.40 -0.41
N THR A 97 2.29 -10.53 -0.05
CA THR A 97 1.21 -9.70 -0.57
C THR A 97 0.97 -8.48 0.31
N HIS A 98 0.56 -7.37 -0.32
CA HIS A 98 0.20 -6.13 0.35
C HIS A 98 -1.26 -6.10 0.84
N ALA A 99 -2.05 -7.12 0.48
CA ALA A 99 -3.43 -7.30 0.90
C ALA A 99 -3.70 -8.78 1.22
N PRO A 100 -4.43 -9.10 2.30
CA PRO A 100 -4.77 -10.48 2.65
C PRO A 100 -5.60 -11.20 1.58
N THR A 101 -6.50 -10.48 0.91
CA THR A 101 -7.37 -11.00 -0.16
C THR A 101 -6.60 -11.55 -1.36
N LEU A 102 -5.36 -11.08 -1.60
CA LEU A 102 -4.51 -11.60 -2.67
C LEU A 102 -3.92 -12.99 -2.38
N GLN A 103 -3.85 -13.41 -1.11
CA GLN A 103 -3.11 -14.62 -0.76
C GLN A 103 -3.66 -15.88 -1.44
N ALA A 104 -4.98 -15.97 -1.58
CA ALA A 104 -5.64 -17.12 -2.20
C ALA A 104 -5.15 -17.37 -3.63
N TYR A 105 -4.78 -16.31 -4.36
CA TYR A 105 -4.29 -16.40 -5.74
C TYR A 105 -2.84 -16.87 -5.83
N PHE A 106 -2.01 -16.62 -4.80
CA PHE A 106 -0.58 -16.93 -4.83
C PHE A 106 -0.19 -18.23 -4.11
N ARG A 107 -0.98 -18.67 -3.12
CA ARG A 107 -0.77 -19.91 -2.36
C ARG A 107 -0.57 -21.17 -3.23
N PRO A 108 -1.22 -21.33 -4.40
CA PRO A 108 -0.97 -22.49 -5.27
C PRO A 108 0.45 -22.55 -5.85
N PHE A 109 1.22 -21.45 -5.82
CA PHE A 109 2.53 -21.36 -6.48
C PHE A 109 3.69 -21.36 -5.49
N ALA A 110 3.55 -20.70 -4.34
CA ALA A 110 4.59 -20.61 -3.32
C ALA A 110 4.00 -20.29 -1.93
N PRO A 111 4.74 -20.57 -0.83
CA PRO A 111 4.39 -20.07 0.50
C PRO A 111 4.11 -18.57 0.46
N THR A 112 2.91 -18.18 0.88
CA THR A 112 2.44 -16.80 0.75
C THR A 112 2.16 -16.20 2.13
N PHE A 113 2.60 -14.97 2.33
CA PHE A 113 2.45 -14.21 3.57
C PHE A 113 1.81 -12.86 3.27
N ASP A 114 0.97 -12.35 4.16
CA ASP A 114 0.65 -10.93 4.19
C ASP A 114 1.57 -10.22 5.18
N ILE A 115 2.27 -9.19 4.70
CA ILE A 115 2.95 -8.25 5.59
C ILE A 115 2.48 -6.86 5.18
N PRO A 116 1.75 -6.13 6.05
CA PRO A 116 1.23 -4.83 5.68
C PRO A 116 2.37 -3.82 5.49
N HIS A 117 2.07 -2.77 4.73
CA HIS A 117 2.93 -1.60 4.67
C HIS A 117 2.96 -0.89 6.02
N HIS A 118 4.10 -0.30 6.36
CA HIS A 118 4.21 0.61 7.50
C HIS A 118 3.48 1.93 7.20
N VAL A 119 2.99 2.60 8.25
CA VAL A 119 2.47 3.97 8.12
C VAL A 119 3.62 4.91 7.75
N LYS A 120 3.41 5.79 6.77
CA LYS A 120 4.51 6.56 6.18
C LYS A 120 4.29 8.07 6.26
N TYR A 121 3.11 8.55 5.90
CA TYR A 121 2.81 9.98 5.92
C TYR A 121 1.90 10.26 7.10
N VAL A 122 2.50 10.79 8.17
CA VAL A 122 1.82 10.96 9.45
C VAL A 122 2.13 12.36 9.99
N THR A 123 1.09 13.13 10.29
CA THR A 123 1.19 14.43 11.00
C THR A 123 0.96 14.23 12.49
N ASP A 124 1.13 15.22 13.36
CA ASP A 124 0.89 15.02 14.80
C ASP A 124 -0.58 14.73 15.14
N LEU A 125 -0.80 13.87 16.14
CA LEU A 125 -2.14 13.67 16.68
C LEU A 125 -2.55 14.93 17.43
N ASN A 126 -3.57 15.61 16.91
CA ASN A 126 -4.08 16.84 17.51
C ASN A 126 -5.58 16.69 17.83
N PRO A 127 -5.96 16.46 19.10
CA PRO A 127 -7.35 16.39 19.52
C PRO A 127 -8.11 17.71 19.34
N GLN A 128 -7.41 18.84 19.22
CA GLN A 128 -8.00 20.17 19.03
C GLN A 128 -8.05 20.59 17.55
N ARG A 129 -7.81 19.65 16.62
CA ARG A 129 -7.86 19.92 15.19
C ARG A 129 -9.23 20.46 14.78
N SER A 130 -9.20 21.52 13.96
CA SER A 130 -10.43 22.14 13.45
C SER A 130 -11.30 21.11 12.74
N ASP A 131 -12.58 21.14 13.07
CA ASP A 131 -13.58 20.34 12.41
C ASP A 131 -14.14 21.03 11.16
N GLN A 132 -13.60 22.17 10.70
CA GLN A 132 -14.13 22.93 9.55
C GLN A 132 -13.26 22.88 8.27
N GLY A 133 -12.17 22.12 8.27
CA GLY A 133 -11.30 21.94 7.09
C GLY A 133 -11.94 21.13 5.95
N PRO A 134 -11.29 21.06 4.78
CA PRO A 134 -11.78 20.29 3.64
C PRO A 134 -11.77 18.78 3.90
N ILE A 135 -12.40 18.05 2.98
CA ILE A 135 -12.35 16.58 2.90
C ILE A 135 -11.22 16.21 1.95
N LEU A 136 -10.32 15.32 2.37
CA LEU A 136 -9.18 14.89 1.58
C LEU A 136 -9.44 13.57 0.87
N TRP A 137 -9.04 13.47 -0.40
CA TRP A 137 -8.88 12.21 -1.13
C TRP A 137 -7.48 12.13 -1.73
N VAL A 138 -6.83 10.98 -1.60
CA VAL A 138 -5.47 10.72 -2.10
C VAL A 138 -5.47 9.42 -2.89
N GLY A 139 -5.03 9.47 -4.14
CA GLY A 139 -4.99 8.29 -4.99
C GLY A 139 -4.32 8.57 -6.33
N VAL A 140 -4.10 7.50 -7.11
CA VAL A 140 -3.58 7.65 -8.47
C VAL A 140 -4.68 8.09 -9.42
N GLN A 141 -4.32 8.76 -10.52
CA GLN A 141 -5.26 9.32 -11.49
C GLN A 141 -6.23 8.26 -12.03
N ALA A 142 -5.75 7.03 -12.25
CA ALA A 142 -6.57 5.89 -12.70
C ALA A 142 -7.73 5.55 -11.76
N ASN A 143 -7.69 5.98 -10.49
CA ASN A 143 -8.74 5.72 -9.50
C ASN A 143 -9.73 6.89 -9.34
N LEU A 144 -9.64 7.95 -10.15
CA LEU A 144 -10.56 9.08 -10.03
C LEU A 144 -11.95 8.78 -10.63
N GLU A 145 -12.07 7.89 -11.60
CA GLU A 145 -13.37 7.57 -12.22
C GLU A 145 -14.38 6.97 -11.21
N PRO A 146 -14.00 6.03 -10.33
CA PRO A 146 -14.85 5.61 -9.20
C PRO A 146 -15.30 6.77 -8.31
N LEU A 147 -14.42 7.73 -8.03
CA LEU A 147 -14.76 8.91 -7.24
C LEU A 147 -15.79 9.79 -7.96
N VAL A 148 -15.58 10.08 -9.25
CA VAL A 148 -16.56 10.81 -10.08
C VAL A 148 -17.92 10.12 -10.07
N THR A 149 -17.92 8.80 -10.28
CA THR A 149 -19.16 8.00 -10.29
C THR A 149 -19.89 8.08 -8.96
N TRP A 150 -19.16 7.98 -7.85
CA TRP A 150 -19.74 8.10 -6.51
C TRP A 150 -20.33 9.50 -6.26
N LEU A 151 -19.63 10.56 -6.69
CA LEU A 151 -20.05 11.96 -6.51
C LEU A 151 -21.28 12.36 -7.33
N LYS A 152 -21.58 11.66 -8.43
CA LYS A 152 -22.83 11.89 -9.18
C LYS A 152 -24.08 11.62 -8.32
N SER A 153 -23.95 10.76 -7.31
CA SER A 153 -25.07 10.35 -6.45
C SER A 153 -24.95 10.87 -5.01
N HIS A 154 -23.80 11.45 -4.63
CA HIS A 154 -23.52 11.87 -3.26
C HIS A 154 -22.75 13.19 -3.24
N LYS A 155 -23.36 14.22 -2.66
CA LYS A 155 -22.72 15.52 -2.47
C LYS A 155 -21.97 15.53 -1.15
N LEU A 156 -20.71 15.94 -1.16
CA LEU A 156 -19.97 16.13 0.08
C LEU A 156 -20.44 17.40 0.81
N PRO A 157 -20.43 17.39 2.16
CA PRO A 157 -20.86 18.54 2.95
C PRO A 157 -19.85 19.70 2.95
N ARG A 158 -18.64 19.47 2.43
CA ARG A 158 -17.51 20.41 2.43
C ARG A 158 -16.73 20.27 1.13
N GLU A 159 -15.85 21.24 0.89
CA GLU A 159 -14.93 21.21 -0.23
C GLU A 159 -14.07 19.93 -0.24
N LEU A 160 -13.89 19.39 -1.44
CA LEU A 160 -13.00 18.27 -1.69
C LEU A 160 -11.61 18.76 -2.10
N VAL A 161 -10.58 18.21 -1.49
CA VAL A 161 -9.19 18.34 -1.94
C VAL A 161 -8.72 16.99 -2.45
N ILE A 162 -8.20 16.97 -3.68
CA ILE A 162 -7.66 15.77 -4.33
C ILE A 162 -6.14 15.89 -4.42
N LEU A 163 -5.42 14.87 -3.98
CA LEU A 163 -4.00 14.69 -4.31
C LEU A 163 -3.87 13.49 -5.26
N THR A 164 -3.37 13.76 -6.47
CA THR A 164 -3.19 12.74 -7.51
C THR A 164 -1.88 12.90 -8.25
N ASP A 165 -1.37 11.81 -8.82
CA ASP A 165 -0.20 11.86 -9.71
C ASP A 165 -0.51 12.62 -11.02
N GLU A 166 0.54 13.01 -11.74
CA GLU A 166 0.48 13.79 -12.98
C GLU A 166 0.70 12.95 -14.25
N SER A 167 0.43 11.64 -14.21
CA SER A 167 0.79 10.73 -15.30
C SER A 167 0.09 11.03 -16.63
N ASP A 168 -1.12 11.59 -16.63
CA ASP A 168 -1.85 12.02 -17.82
C ASP A 168 -2.53 13.39 -17.58
N PRO A 169 -1.84 14.52 -17.88
CA PRO A 169 -2.38 15.85 -17.66
C PRO A 169 -3.71 16.13 -18.36
N ALA A 170 -3.94 15.55 -19.55
CA ALA A 170 -5.16 15.76 -20.33
C ALA A 170 -6.35 15.04 -19.69
N GLY A 171 -6.19 13.76 -19.35
CA GLY A 171 -7.19 12.99 -18.62
C GLY A 171 -7.51 13.58 -17.26
N ARG A 172 -6.48 14.08 -16.54
CA ARG A 172 -6.64 14.76 -15.25
C ARG A 172 -7.52 16.00 -15.40
N ASN A 173 -7.21 16.86 -16.37
CA ASN A 173 -7.99 18.08 -16.62
C ASN A 173 -9.46 17.76 -16.95
N ARG A 174 -9.70 16.73 -17.76
CA ARG A 174 -11.06 16.27 -18.07
C ARG A 174 -11.80 15.82 -16.81
N ILE A 175 -11.17 14.97 -15.99
CA ILE A 175 -11.80 14.48 -14.75
C ILE A 175 -12.01 15.62 -13.75
N HIS A 176 -11.08 16.57 -13.62
CA HIS A 176 -11.27 17.77 -12.80
C HIS A 176 -12.49 18.58 -13.21
N GLN A 177 -12.70 18.79 -14.52
CA GLN A 177 -13.88 19.50 -15.00
C GLN A 177 -15.17 18.76 -14.62
N GLN A 178 -15.18 17.43 -14.69
CA GLN A 178 -16.32 16.64 -14.25
C GLN A 178 -16.57 16.78 -12.75
N ILE A 179 -15.54 16.71 -11.91
CA ILE A 179 -15.70 16.84 -10.45
C ILE A 179 -16.14 18.27 -10.08
N ARG A 180 -15.55 19.31 -10.71
CA ARG A 180 -15.95 20.71 -10.50
C ARG A 180 -17.40 20.98 -10.88
N ALA A 181 -17.93 20.28 -11.86
CA ALA A 181 -19.35 20.36 -12.22
C ALA A 181 -20.27 19.74 -11.16
N LEU A 182 -19.76 18.83 -10.33
CA LEU A 182 -20.51 18.15 -9.28
C LEU A 182 -20.41 18.84 -7.91
N GLN A 183 -19.23 19.37 -7.57
CA GLN A 183 -18.97 20.01 -6.26
C GLN A 183 -17.73 20.91 -6.26
N PRO A 184 -17.57 21.80 -5.25
CA PRO A 184 -16.32 22.52 -5.01
C PRO A 184 -15.15 21.56 -4.83
N VAL A 185 -14.08 21.77 -5.61
CA VAL A 185 -12.90 20.92 -5.57
C VAL A 185 -11.61 21.68 -5.90
N GLU A 186 -10.59 21.43 -5.09
CA GLU A 186 -9.20 21.73 -5.39
C GLU A 186 -8.44 20.45 -5.71
N VAL A 187 -7.48 20.56 -6.63
CA VAL A 187 -6.63 19.41 -6.96
C VAL A 187 -5.18 19.82 -7.06
N HIS A 188 -4.34 19.03 -6.40
CA HIS A 188 -2.91 19.27 -6.27
C HIS A 188 -2.12 18.04 -6.71
N PRO A 189 -0.87 18.22 -7.20
CA PRO A 189 0.00 17.09 -7.48
C PRO A 189 0.32 16.35 -6.17
N TRP A 190 0.29 15.02 -6.22
CA TRP A 190 0.71 14.21 -5.11
C TRP A 190 2.23 14.25 -4.97
N THR A 191 2.71 14.80 -3.85
CA THR A 191 4.08 14.67 -3.37
C THR A 191 4.05 14.33 -1.87
N PRO A 192 5.13 13.78 -1.29
CA PRO A 192 5.25 13.62 0.17
C PRO A 192 4.90 14.89 0.96
N GLU A 193 5.37 16.04 0.50
CA GLU A 193 5.20 17.34 1.15
C GLU A 193 3.74 17.79 1.08
N ASN A 194 3.11 17.69 -0.11
CA ASN A 194 1.69 18.01 -0.26
C ASN A 194 0.81 17.05 0.53
N HIS A 195 1.18 15.77 0.63
CA HIS A 195 0.45 14.81 1.43
C HIS A 195 0.46 15.21 2.91
N LEU A 196 1.62 15.52 3.48
CA LEU A 196 1.72 15.99 4.87
C LEU A 196 1.01 17.33 5.10
N LEU A 197 1.17 18.27 4.17
CA LEU A 197 0.51 19.57 4.22
C LEU A 197 -1.03 19.44 4.31
N TRP A 198 -1.61 18.61 3.46
CA TRP A 198 -3.06 18.45 3.41
C TRP A 198 -3.59 17.51 4.48
N LEU A 199 -2.78 16.54 4.95
CA LEU A 199 -3.08 15.81 6.17
C LEU A 199 -3.19 16.76 7.36
N ASP A 200 -2.39 17.83 7.45
CA ASP A 200 -2.47 18.82 8.54
C ASP A 200 -3.70 19.75 8.43
N ARG A 201 -4.14 20.04 7.21
CA ARG A 201 -5.23 21.00 6.95
C ARG A 201 -6.63 20.40 6.87
N CYS A 202 -6.75 19.13 6.48
CA CYS A 202 -8.07 18.53 6.31
C CYS A 202 -8.74 18.23 7.66
N SER A 203 -10.07 18.17 7.64
CA SER A 203 -10.87 17.83 8.83
C SER A 203 -11.42 16.40 8.78
N ALA A 204 -11.40 15.78 7.60
CA ALA A 204 -11.80 14.41 7.34
C ALA A 204 -11.20 13.95 6.01
N ALA A 205 -11.26 12.65 5.74
CA ALA A 205 -10.82 12.05 4.49
C ALA A 205 -11.82 11.00 3.98
N ILE A 206 -11.84 10.78 2.67
CA ILE A 206 -12.60 9.69 2.06
C ILE A 206 -11.67 8.76 1.29
N ASP A 207 -12.01 7.47 1.28
CA ASP A 207 -11.36 6.49 0.40
C ASP A 207 -12.39 5.72 -0.43
N ILE A 208 -12.65 6.22 -1.64
CA ILE A 208 -13.56 5.62 -2.61
C ILE A 208 -12.77 4.73 -3.57
N LYS A 209 -13.16 3.45 -3.66
CA LYS A 209 -12.57 2.46 -4.56
C LYS A 209 -13.58 2.01 -5.61
N GLY A 210 -13.08 1.59 -6.77
CA GLY A 210 -13.87 0.83 -7.74
C GLY A 210 -14.07 -0.63 -7.29
N ASP A 211 -14.59 -1.44 -8.20
CA ASP A 211 -14.90 -2.86 -8.01
C ASP A 211 -14.04 -3.80 -8.86
N ASP A 212 -13.14 -3.24 -9.68
CA ASP A 212 -12.21 -4.02 -10.48
C ASP A 212 -11.26 -4.86 -9.61
N PHE A 213 -10.54 -5.79 -10.24
CA PHE A 213 -9.61 -6.66 -9.54
C PHE A 213 -8.59 -5.89 -8.69
N ARG A 214 -7.99 -4.81 -9.19
CA ARG A 214 -6.99 -4.06 -8.42
C ARG A 214 -7.63 -3.32 -7.26
N ALA A 215 -8.78 -2.69 -7.47
CA ALA A 215 -9.53 -1.96 -6.47
C ALA A 215 -9.91 -2.86 -5.28
N ARG A 216 -10.39 -4.08 -5.57
CA ARG A 216 -10.71 -5.11 -4.56
C ARG A 216 -9.50 -5.62 -3.77
N HIS A 217 -8.29 -5.41 -4.28
CA HIS A 217 -7.06 -5.88 -3.65
C HIS A 217 -6.15 -4.75 -3.16
N LYS A 218 -6.63 -3.49 -3.15
CA LYS A 218 -5.81 -2.36 -2.68
C LYS A 218 -5.49 -2.48 -1.19
N PRO A 219 -4.25 -2.15 -0.78
CA PRO A 219 -3.90 -2.11 0.63
C PRO A 219 -4.59 -0.92 1.31
N ALA A 220 -4.74 -0.98 2.64
CA ALA A 220 -5.29 0.11 3.44
C ALA A 220 -4.32 1.30 3.67
N THR A 221 -3.24 1.43 2.89
CA THR A 221 -2.14 2.39 3.15
C THR A 221 -2.60 3.82 3.42
N LYS A 222 -3.44 4.38 2.54
CA LYS A 222 -3.94 5.75 2.66
C LYS A 222 -4.87 5.91 3.86
N ALA A 223 -5.74 4.92 4.08
CA ALA A 223 -6.61 4.92 5.24
C ALA A 223 -5.82 4.85 6.56
N CYS A 224 -4.76 4.05 6.59
CA CYS A 224 -3.84 4.00 7.71
C CYS A 224 -3.09 5.31 7.92
N ASP A 225 -2.63 6.00 6.86
CA ASP A 225 -1.97 7.32 6.98
C ASP A 225 -2.95 8.37 7.57
N TYR A 226 -4.22 8.38 7.14
CA TYR A 226 -5.25 9.27 7.69
C TYR A 226 -5.51 9.00 9.17
N LEU A 227 -5.79 7.74 9.51
CA LEU A 227 -6.08 7.33 10.89
C LEU A 227 -4.87 7.55 11.79
N ALA A 228 -3.67 7.19 11.32
CA ALA A 228 -2.44 7.46 12.03
C ALA A 228 -2.26 8.95 12.28
N SER A 229 -2.75 9.84 11.41
CA SER A 229 -2.76 11.30 11.60
C SER A 229 -3.92 11.83 12.45
N GLY A 230 -4.79 10.94 12.98
CA GLY A 230 -5.96 11.33 13.77
C GLY A 230 -7.09 11.92 12.95
N ILE A 231 -7.09 11.70 11.63
CA ILE A 231 -8.08 12.25 10.71
C ILE A 231 -9.23 11.24 10.58
N PRO A 232 -10.49 11.67 10.82
CA PRO A 232 -11.64 10.84 10.55
C PRO A 232 -11.70 10.46 9.08
N ILE A 233 -11.94 9.17 8.81
CA ILE A 233 -12.06 8.65 7.47
C ILE A 233 -13.43 8.04 7.26
N ALA A 234 -14.00 8.23 6.07
CA ALA A 234 -15.08 7.39 5.58
C ALA A 234 -14.70 6.61 4.34
N LEU A 235 -15.10 5.35 4.31
CA LEU A 235 -14.87 4.41 3.21
C LEU A 235 -15.97 3.36 3.22
N GLU A 236 -16.26 2.77 2.06
CA GLU A 236 -17.31 1.76 1.99
C GLU A 236 -16.92 0.55 2.86
N PRO A 237 -17.78 0.10 3.82
CA PRO A 237 -17.45 -0.99 4.74
C PRO A 237 -17.07 -2.31 4.06
N GLU A 238 -17.60 -2.55 2.87
CA GLU A 238 -17.32 -3.74 2.05
C GLU A 238 -16.01 -3.65 1.27
N SER A 239 -15.33 -2.50 1.30
CA SER A 239 -14.05 -2.33 0.61
C SER A 239 -12.94 -3.10 1.32
N ASN A 240 -11.96 -3.59 0.56
CA ASN A 240 -10.82 -4.31 1.14
C ASN A 240 -10.03 -3.48 2.17
N PRO A 241 -9.77 -2.17 1.98
CA PRO A 241 -9.22 -1.33 3.04
C PRO A 241 -10.04 -1.34 4.33
N ALA A 242 -11.38 -1.28 4.26
CA ALA A 242 -12.25 -1.33 5.43
C ALA A 242 -12.16 -2.68 6.15
N GLN A 243 -12.16 -3.79 5.40
CA GLN A 243 -11.99 -5.14 5.97
C GLN A 243 -10.64 -5.31 6.66
N ILE A 244 -9.55 -4.77 6.09
CA ILE A 244 -8.23 -4.76 6.73
C ILE A 244 -8.27 -3.97 8.04
N LEU A 245 -8.90 -2.79 8.06
CA LEU A 245 -9.03 -2.00 9.28
C LEU A 245 -9.88 -2.70 10.34
N GLN A 246 -10.94 -3.39 9.93
CA GLN A 246 -11.77 -4.20 10.82
C GLN A 246 -10.99 -5.32 11.50
N GLN A 247 -10.10 -6.00 10.76
CA GLN A 247 -9.19 -7.00 11.32
C GLN A 247 -8.21 -6.41 12.35
N LEU A 248 -7.88 -5.11 12.23
CA LEU A 248 -7.10 -4.37 13.20
C LEU A 248 -7.93 -3.82 14.38
N GLY A 249 -9.26 -4.03 14.37
CA GLY A 249 -10.16 -3.59 15.42
C GLY A 249 -10.83 -2.23 15.18
N PHE A 250 -10.77 -1.68 13.96
CA PHE A 250 -11.40 -0.40 13.62
C PHE A 250 -12.62 -0.58 12.71
N ARG A 251 -13.74 0.07 13.07
CA ARG A 251 -14.95 0.02 12.26
C ARG A 251 -15.02 1.22 11.32
N ALA A 252 -14.90 0.96 10.03
CA ALA A 252 -15.11 1.96 9.00
C ALA A 252 -16.57 2.46 8.99
N VAL A 253 -16.76 3.78 8.82
CA VAL A 253 -18.05 4.40 8.58
C VAL A 253 -18.21 4.66 7.08
N SER A 254 -19.40 4.38 6.54
CA SER A 254 -19.70 4.64 5.13
C SER A 254 -19.70 6.15 4.86
N PRO A 255 -19.18 6.61 3.72
CA PRO A 255 -19.19 8.03 3.35
C PRO A 255 -20.61 8.58 3.07
N LYS A 256 -21.63 7.71 3.10
CA LYS A 256 -23.05 8.07 2.99
C LYS A 256 -23.70 8.39 4.33
N ASP A 257 -23.07 7.98 5.43
CA ASP A 257 -23.49 8.35 6.79
C ASP A 257 -22.90 9.73 7.13
N ASN A 258 -23.51 10.47 8.04
CA ASN A 258 -22.97 11.71 8.59
C ASN A 258 -22.19 11.47 9.89
N SER A 259 -22.28 10.27 10.48
CA SER A 259 -21.68 9.94 11.77
C SER A 259 -20.14 10.05 11.80
N TRP A 260 -19.46 9.96 10.65
CA TRP A 260 -18.01 10.14 10.56
C TRP A 260 -17.50 11.57 10.85
N PHE A 261 -18.40 12.56 10.95
CA PHE A 261 -18.05 13.91 11.44
C PHE A 261 -18.26 14.08 12.95
N SER A 262 -18.85 13.09 13.63
CA SER A 262 -19.19 13.18 15.05
C SER A 262 -17.95 13.31 15.95
N PRO A 263 -18.06 14.01 17.09
CA PRO A 263 -17.00 14.05 18.09
C PRO A 263 -16.59 12.65 18.58
N GLU A 264 -17.54 11.74 18.72
CA GLU A 264 -17.31 10.36 19.17
C GLU A 264 -16.44 9.60 18.16
N TYR A 265 -16.76 9.68 16.87
CA TYR A 265 -15.97 9.02 15.83
C TYR A 265 -14.58 9.64 15.66
N ARG A 266 -14.47 10.97 15.82
CA ARG A 266 -13.16 11.66 15.85
C ARG A 266 -12.28 11.12 16.97
N GLN A 267 -12.84 10.96 18.16
CA GLN A 267 -12.12 10.44 19.31
C GLN A 267 -11.70 8.98 19.10
N GLU A 268 -12.56 8.15 18.50
CA GLU A 268 -12.24 6.78 18.10
C GLU A 268 -11.07 6.75 17.10
N CYS A 269 -11.12 7.59 16.06
CA CYS A 269 -10.04 7.69 15.07
C CYS A 269 -8.70 8.12 15.70
N LEU A 270 -8.71 9.06 16.65
CA LEU A 270 -7.51 9.50 17.38
C LEU A 270 -6.91 8.36 18.21
N GLN A 271 -7.74 7.64 18.97
CA GLN A 271 -7.30 6.52 19.80
C GLN A 271 -6.75 5.37 18.95
N PHE A 272 -7.49 4.99 17.90
CA PHE A 272 -7.05 3.96 16.97
C PHE A 272 -5.78 4.36 16.24
N GLY A 273 -5.69 5.62 15.79
CA GLY A 273 -4.52 6.19 15.15
C GLY A 273 -3.23 6.07 15.97
N ALA A 274 -3.31 6.34 17.28
CA ALA A 274 -2.19 6.18 18.19
C ALA A 274 -1.70 4.72 18.26
N ALA A 275 -2.62 3.76 18.39
CA ALA A 275 -2.28 2.34 18.38
C ALA A 275 -1.71 1.89 17.02
N LEU A 276 -2.28 2.39 15.93
CA LEU A 276 -1.87 2.07 14.56
C LEU A 276 -0.42 2.48 14.28
N ARG A 277 0.01 3.66 14.77
CA ARG A 277 1.40 4.12 14.66
C ARG A 277 2.38 3.16 15.30
N GLU A 278 2.02 2.54 16.43
CA GLU A 278 2.89 1.55 17.07
C GLU A 278 2.93 0.27 16.24
N VAL A 279 1.75 -0.31 15.97
CA VAL A 279 1.61 -1.64 15.35
C VAL A 279 2.14 -1.69 13.93
N LEU A 280 1.95 -0.61 13.16
CA LEU A 280 2.40 -0.47 11.77
C LEU A 280 3.62 0.47 11.65
N SER A 281 4.40 0.65 12.71
CA SER A 281 5.69 1.36 12.59
C SER A 281 6.66 0.59 11.68
N LEU A 282 7.55 1.32 10.99
CA LEU A 282 8.60 0.70 10.17
C LEU A 282 9.39 -0.34 10.96
N ARG A 283 9.68 -0.07 12.24
CA ARG A 283 10.36 -1.03 13.12
C ARG A 283 9.58 -2.33 13.29
N ARG A 284 8.28 -2.27 13.63
CA ARG A 284 7.45 -3.48 13.80
C ARG A 284 7.30 -4.24 12.48
N ILE A 285 7.16 -3.54 11.37
CA ILE A 285 7.09 -4.16 10.04
C ILE A 285 8.42 -4.83 9.68
N ALA A 286 9.56 -4.16 9.90
CA ALA A 286 10.87 -4.74 9.68
C ALA A 286 11.10 -6.02 10.52
N ILE A 287 10.64 -6.07 11.77
CA ILE A 287 10.70 -7.29 12.60
C ILE A 287 9.93 -8.46 11.96
N ARG A 288 8.74 -8.21 11.39
CA ARG A 288 7.97 -9.26 10.68
C ARG A 288 8.70 -9.78 9.45
N TRP A 289 9.35 -8.87 8.71
CA TRP A 289 10.20 -9.22 7.58
C TRP A 289 11.44 -10.01 7.99
N ALA A 290 12.13 -9.59 9.05
CA ALA A 290 13.29 -10.29 9.60
C ALA A 290 12.94 -11.73 10.01
N TRP A 291 11.79 -11.92 10.68
CA TRP A 291 11.28 -13.25 11.01
C TRP A 291 11.11 -14.13 9.77
N LEU A 292 10.50 -13.58 8.69
CA LEU A 292 10.33 -14.30 7.44
C LEU A 292 11.70 -14.67 6.83
N PHE A 293 12.65 -13.74 6.80
CA PHE A 293 13.97 -13.99 6.24
C PHE A 293 14.75 -15.05 7.01
N HIS A 294 14.76 -15.01 8.34
CA HIS A 294 15.38 -16.08 9.14
C HIS A 294 14.73 -17.43 8.89
N LYS A 295 13.39 -17.47 8.79
CA LYS A 295 12.67 -18.70 8.44
C LYS A 295 13.13 -19.25 7.09
N LEU A 296 13.32 -18.41 6.08
CA LEU A 296 13.78 -18.85 4.75
C LEU A 296 15.25 -19.30 4.73
N LEU A 297 16.11 -18.69 5.55
CA LEU A 297 17.51 -19.07 5.69
C LEU A 297 17.69 -20.41 6.42
N SER A 298 16.77 -20.77 7.32
CA SER A 298 16.82 -22.07 8.02
C SER A 298 16.46 -23.28 7.17
N VAL A 299 15.88 -23.08 5.98
CA VAL A 299 15.55 -24.16 5.05
C VAL A 299 16.78 -24.44 4.19
N PRO A 300 17.16 -25.71 3.87
CA PRO A 300 18.23 -26.02 2.93
C PRO A 300 17.91 -25.62 1.48
N LEU A 301 18.90 -25.19 0.69
CA LEU A 301 18.69 -24.93 -0.75
C LEU A 301 18.47 -26.26 -1.46
N GLN A 302 17.33 -26.44 -2.11
CA GLN A 302 17.11 -27.58 -3.02
C GLN A 302 17.93 -27.31 -4.27
N ARG A 303 19.07 -28.00 -4.40
CA ARG A 303 19.97 -27.85 -5.56
C ARG A 303 19.51 -28.66 -6.77
N ASP A 304 18.69 -29.68 -6.54
CA ASP A 304 18.33 -30.68 -7.55
C ASP A 304 16.81 -30.81 -7.67
N PHE A 305 16.21 -29.98 -8.51
CA PHE A 305 14.95 -30.29 -9.20
C PHE A 305 14.99 -29.61 -10.57
N LEU A 306 15.70 -30.26 -11.49
CA LEU A 306 15.42 -30.24 -12.92
C LEU A 306 15.03 -31.66 -13.33
#